data_AF-A0A419K4A2-F1
#
_entry.id   AF-A0A419K4A2-F1
#
_cell.length_a   1.000
_cell.length_b   1.000
_cell.length_c   1.000
_cell.angle_alpha   90.00
_cell.angle_beta   90.00
_cell.angle_gamma   90.00
#
_symmetry.space_group_name_H-M   'P 1'
#
loop_
_entity.id
_entity.type
_entity.pdbx_description
1 polymer ?
#
loop_
_entity_poly.entity_id
_entity_poly.type
_entity_poly.pdbx_seq_one_letter_code
_entity_poly.pdbx_strand_id
1 'polypeptide(L)'
;EPKPIRLFSVGSLYRYDEPQFGRYREFWQANYELIGSSRPEADAEILSISNDLLRKTGLKDYYFKIGHVGVLRGILSEEGVKEAEQNRIMQLLDKKMQDEALNILKKQASERCLETLRRLFKVSGREWSRVIGDERLSRRIRGGLLSC
;
A
#
# COMPACT_ATOMS: atom_id res chain seq x y z
N GLU A 1 -12.07 17.01 20.00
CA GLU A 1 -12.52 15.62 20.13
C GLU A 1 -11.36 14.71 20.53
N PRO A 2 -11.59 13.68 21.35
CA PRO A 2 -10.57 12.69 21.64
C PRO A 2 -10.30 11.83 20.41
N LYS A 3 -9.02 11.64 20.09
CA LYS A 3 -8.55 10.72 19.03
C LYS A 3 -8.57 9.27 19.56
N PRO A 4 -8.79 8.25 18.72
CA PRO A 4 -8.94 8.32 17.26
C PRO A 4 -10.36 8.63 16.78
N ILE A 5 -10.47 9.36 15.66
CA ILE A 5 -11.73 9.72 15.00
C ILE A 5 -11.92 8.80 13.79
N ARG A 6 -13.12 8.22 13.64
CA ARG A 6 -13.51 7.43 12.46
C ARG A 6 -14.51 8.23 11.64
N LEU A 7 -14.16 8.54 10.40
CA LEU A 7 -14.99 9.30 9.48
C LEU A 7 -15.40 8.41 8.31
N PHE A 8 -16.69 8.44 7.98
CA PHE A 8 -17.23 7.79 6.79
C PHE A 8 -17.96 8.83 5.94
N SER A 9 -17.70 8.84 4.64
CA SER A 9 -18.42 9.68 3.68
C SER A 9 -18.71 8.91 2.40
N VAL A 10 -19.83 9.22 1.76
CA VAL A 10 -20.21 8.64 0.47
C VAL A 10 -20.94 9.67 -0.36
N GLY A 11 -20.59 9.77 -1.65
CA GLY A 11 -21.28 10.66 -2.58
C GLY A 11 -20.58 10.83 -3.92
N SER A 12 -21.16 11.68 -4.77
CA SER A 12 -20.59 12.07 -6.05
C SER A 12 -19.38 12.98 -5.86
N LEU A 13 -18.28 12.63 -6.51
CA LEU A 13 -17.10 13.47 -6.66
C LEU A 13 -16.90 13.85 -8.12
N TYR A 14 -16.26 15.00 -8.32
CA TYR A 14 -16.02 15.57 -9.63
C TYR A 14 -14.52 15.79 -9.84
N ARG A 15 -14.03 15.45 -11.03
CA ARG A 15 -12.67 15.80 -11.45
C ARG A 15 -12.68 16.26 -12.91
N TYR A 16 -11.94 17.34 -13.17
CA TYR A 16 -11.70 17.79 -14.52
C TYR A 16 -10.59 16.95 -15.14
N ASP A 17 -10.94 16.13 -16.13
CA ASP A 17 -10.02 15.21 -16.81
C ASP A 17 -10.35 15.17 -18.32
N GLU A 18 -9.38 14.75 -19.12
CA GLU A 18 -9.59 14.49 -20.54
C GLU A 18 -10.56 13.32 -20.70
N PRO A 19 -11.51 13.38 -21.64
CA PRO A 19 -12.45 12.28 -21.88
C PRO A 19 -11.68 11.02 -22.27
N GLN A 20 -11.66 10.03 -21.38
CA GLN A 20 -11.14 8.69 -21.63
C GLN A 20 -12.27 7.68 -21.46
N PHE A 21 -12.24 6.60 -22.24
CA PHE A 21 -13.27 5.56 -22.17
C PHE A 21 -13.37 5.02 -20.72
N GLY A 22 -14.59 5.07 -20.15
CA GLY A 22 -14.85 4.63 -18.77
C GLY A 22 -14.38 5.58 -17.66
N ARG A 23 -13.83 6.77 -17.98
CA ARG A 23 -13.48 7.80 -17.00
C ARG A 23 -14.44 8.99 -17.08
N TYR A 24 -15.51 8.91 -16.31
CA TYR A 24 -16.50 9.97 -16.18
C TYR A 24 -15.96 11.14 -15.34
N ARG A 25 -16.51 12.34 -15.58
CA ARG A 25 -16.23 13.57 -14.79
C ARG A 25 -16.95 13.60 -13.45
N GLU A 26 -17.97 12.76 -13.29
CA GLU A 26 -18.67 12.49 -12.04
C GLU A 26 -18.55 10.99 -11.73
N PHE A 27 -18.21 10.64 -10.48
CA PHE A 27 -18.17 9.25 -10.03
C PHE A 27 -18.50 9.17 -8.53
N TRP A 28 -19.01 8.01 -8.10
CA TRP A 28 -19.30 7.76 -6.69
C TRP A 28 -18.07 7.24 -5.95
N GLN A 29 -17.80 7.81 -4.78
CA GLN A 29 -16.73 7.36 -3.90
C GLN A 29 -17.26 7.21 -2.47
N ALA A 30 -16.93 6.09 -1.84
CA ALA A 30 -17.11 5.84 -0.42
C ALA A 30 -15.74 5.88 0.26
N ASN A 31 -15.58 6.74 1.25
CA ASN A 31 -14.35 6.94 2.01
C ASN A 31 -14.55 6.50 3.45
N TYR A 32 -13.52 5.86 4.00
CA TYR A 32 -13.40 5.59 5.43
C TYR A 32 -12.01 6.03 5.89
N GLU A 33 -11.97 6.95 6.86
CA GLU A 33 -10.73 7.51 7.38
C GLU A 33 -10.66 7.32 8.89
N LEU A 34 -9.51 6.83 9.37
CA LEU A 34 -9.21 6.72 10.79
C LEU A 34 -8.08 7.71 11.12
N ILE A 35 -8.44 8.79 11.82
CA ILE A 35 -7.53 9.91 12.10
C ILE A 35 -7.07 9.86 13.56
N GLY A 36 -5.76 9.97 13.77
CA GLY A 36 -5.18 10.16 15.09
C GLY A 36 -4.62 8.91 15.75
N SER A 37 -4.43 7.83 15.01
CA SER A 37 -3.72 6.63 15.46
C SER A 37 -2.44 6.43 14.64
N SER A 38 -1.31 6.21 15.30
CA SER A 38 -0.03 5.81 14.68
C SER A 38 0.22 4.29 14.77
N ARG A 39 -0.78 3.56 15.24
CA ARG A 39 -0.72 2.15 15.56
C ARG A 39 -1.12 1.30 14.35
N PRO A 40 -0.43 0.18 14.07
CA PRO A 40 -0.75 -0.69 12.92
C PRO A 40 -2.16 -1.29 13.00
N GLU A 41 -2.76 -1.34 14.19
CA GLU A 41 -4.16 -1.75 14.37
C GLU A 41 -5.14 -0.84 13.60
N ALA A 42 -4.79 0.42 13.35
CA ALA A 42 -5.62 1.32 12.54
C ALA A 42 -5.65 0.89 11.06
N ASP A 43 -4.50 0.55 10.49
CA ASP A 43 -4.41 0.03 9.12
C ASP A 43 -5.15 -1.31 8.99
N ALA A 44 -5.02 -2.17 10.01
CA ALA A 44 -5.73 -3.44 10.06
C ALA A 44 -7.26 -3.26 10.11
N GLU A 45 -7.76 -2.28 10.87
CA GLU A 45 -9.19 -1.93 10.92
C GLU A 45 -9.71 -1.53 9.54
N ILE A 46 -8.99 -0.65 8.83
CA ILE A 46 -9.34 -0.19 7.47
C ILE A 46 -9.39 -1.37 6.49
N LEU A 47 -8.40 -2.28 6.55
CA LEU A 47 -8.37 -3.48 5.71
C LEU A 47 -9.53 -4.43 6.02
N SER A 48 -9.88 -4.61 7.30
CA SER A 48 -10.99 -5.46 7.72
C SER A 48 -12.33 -4.93 7.20
N ILE A 49 -12.59 -3.62 7.39
CA ILE A 49 -13.81 -2.97 6.90
C ILE A 49 -13.91 -3.06 5.37
N SER A 50 -12.79 -2.79 4.68
CA SER A 50 -12.72 -2.91 3.21
C SER A 50 -13.02 -4.33 2.74
N ASN A 51 -12.45 -5.33 3.42
CA ASN A 51 -12.69 -6.74 3.13
C ASN A 51 -14.18 -7.11 3.32
N ASP A 52 -14.77 -6.72 4.44
CA ASP A 52 -16.17 -7.03 4.72
C ASP A 52 -17.12 -6.35 3.73
N LEU A 53 -16.82 -5.11 3.34
CA LEU A 53 -17.56 -4.41 2.29
C LEU A 53 -17.49 -5.17 0.96
N LEU A 54 -16.29 -5.51 0.48
CA LEU A 54 -16.11 -6.23 -0.78
C LEU A 54 -16.77 -7.62 -0.75
N ARG A 55 -16.76 -8.33 0.39
CA ARG A 55 -17.48 -9.60 0.52
C ARG A 55 -19.00 -9.42 0.44
N LYS A 56 -19.54 -8.38 1.07
CA LYS A 56 -20.98 -8.10 1.09
C LYS A 56 -21.52 -7.69 -0.29
N THR A 57 -20.69 -7.13 -1.17
CA THR A 57 -21.09 -6.87 -2.57
C THR A 57 -21.11 -8.13 -3.45
N GLY A 58 -20.64 -9.27 -2.92
CA GLY A 58 -20.55 -10.53 -3.65
C GLY A 58 -19.30 -10.65 -4.52
N LEU A 59 -18.32 -9.75 -4.38
CA LEU A 59 -17.05 -9.84 -5.10
C LEU A 59 -16.28 -11.09 -4.65
N LYS A 60 -15.78 -11.85 -5.62
CA LYS A 60 -14.98 -13.05 -5.41
C LYS A 60 -13.57 -12.85 -5.98
N ASP A 61 -12.62 -13.65 -5.51
CA ASP A 61 -11.27 -13.75 -6.07
C ASP A 61 -10.47 -12.43 -6.13
N TYR A 62 -10.64 -11.58 -5.12
CA TYR A 62 -9.81 -10.38 -4.94
C TYR A 62 -8.70 -10.60 -3.90
N TYR A 63 -7.69 -9.74 -3.94
CA TYR A 63 -6.61 -9.71 -2.97
C TYR A 63 -6.16 -8.26 -2.74
N PHE A 64 -5.74 -7.95 -1.52
CA PHE A 64 -5.16 -6.65 -1.21
C PHE A 64 -3.67 -6.63 -1.55
N LYS A 65 -3.24 -5.60 -2.28
CA LYS A 65 -1.82 -5.27 -2.44
C LYS A 65 -1.47 -4.22 -1.40
N ILE A 66 -0.58 -4.58 -0.47
CA ILE A 66 -0.14 -3.70 0.60
C ILE A 66 1.31 -3.31 0.34
N GLY A 67 1.62 -2.03 0.49
CA GLY A 67 2.97 -1.50 0.38
C GLY A 67 3.21 -0.41 1.41
N HIS A 68 4.48 -0.19 1.77
CA HIS A 68 4.87 0.85 2.71
C HIS A 68 5.93 1.75 2.07
N VAL A 69 5.58 3.02 1.83
CA VAL A 69 6.46 3.99 1.17
C VAL A 69 7.78 4.18 1.94
N GLY A 70 7.74 4.09 3.26
CA GLY A 70 8.95 4.18 4.11
C GLY A 70 9.96 3.07 3.88
N VAL A 71 9.57 1.89 3.38
CA VAL A 71 10.54 0.81 3.05
C VAL A 71 11.36 1.24 1.83
N LEU A 72 10.69 1.73 0.78
CA LEU A 72 11.36 2.24 -0.42
C LEU A 72 12.23 3.45 -0.09
N ARG A 73 11.70 4.43 0.65
CA ARG A 73 12.48 5.59 1.09
C ARG A 73 13.67 5.21 1.96
N GLY A 74 13.53 4.21 2.82
CA GLY A 74 14.62 3.69 3.65
C GLY A 74 15.77 3.15 2.79
N ILE A 75 15.46 2.24 1.87
CA ILE A 75 16.44 1.66 0.93
C ILE A 75 17.15 2.74 0.12
N LEU A 76 16.41 3.73 -0.39
CA LEU A 76 16.98 4.83 -1.18
C LEU A 76 17.85 5.76 -0.34
N SER A 77 17.45 6.02 0.91
CA SER A 77 18.19 6.90 1.82
C SER A 77 19.49 6.26 2.29
N GLU A 78 19.52 4.94 2.49
CA GLU A 78 20.75 4.18 2.81
C GLU A 78 21.83 4.32 1.72
N GLU A 79 21.40 4.45 0.46
CA GLU A 79 22.30 4.67 -0.69
C GLU A 79 22.64 6.15 -0.92
N GLY A 80 22.19 7.06 -0.04
CA GLY A 80 22.47 8.49 -0.17
C GLY A 80 21.74 9.18 -1.32
N VAL A 81 20.69 8.56 -1.87
CA VAL A 81 19.88 9.15 -2.95
C VAL A 81 19.15 10.38 -2.40
N LYS A 82 19.36 11.53 -3.03
CA LYS A 82 18.73 12.81 -2.63
C LYS A 82 17.21 12.76 -2.78
N GLU A 83 16.49 13.45 -1.90
CA GLU A 83 15.03 13.43 -1.84
C GLU A 83 14.34 13.75 -3.18
N ALA A 84 14.85 14.72 -3.94
CA ALA A 84 14.33 15.06 -5.27
C ALA A 84 14.38 13.88 -6.26
N GLU A 85 15.50 13.14 -6.26
CA GLU A 85 15.66 11.94 -7.08
C GLU A 85 14.79 10.79 -6.54
N GLN A 86 14.67 10.63 -5.22
CA GLN A 86 13.74 9.66 -4.63
C GLN A 86 12.31 9.91 -5.11
N ASN A 87 11.85 11.16 -5.09
CA ASN A 87 10.50 11.52 -5.55
C ASN A 87 10.31 11.19 -7.04
N ARG A 88 11.32 11.46 -7.88
CA ARG A 88 11.31 11.11 -9.31
C ARG A 88 11.23 9.59 -9.52
N ILE A 89 12.04 8.82 -8.79
CA ILE A 89 12.03 7.36 -8.82
C ILE A 89 10.65 6.83 -8.41
N MET A 90 10.09 7.33 -7.31
CA MET A 90 8.77 6.92 -6.82
C MET A 90 7.66 7.20 -7.85
N GLN A 91 7.71 8.34 -8.56
CA GLN A 91 6.78 8.65 -9.65
C GLN A 91 6.91 7.69 -10.84
N LEU A 92 8.13 7.28 -11.18
CA LEU A 92 8.35 6.28 -12.24
C LEU A 92 7.81 4.91 -11.82
N LEU A 93 8.00 4.53 -10.55
CA LEU A 93 7.45 3.29 -10.00
C LEU A 93 5.92 3.27 -10.00
N ASP A 94 5.28 4.40 -9.66
CA ASP A 94 3.81 4.54 -9.73
C ASP A 94 3.28 4.38 -11.17
N LYS A 95 4.01 4.93 -12.15
CA LYS A 95 3.74 4.76 -13.59
C LYS A 95 4.12 3.37 -14.14
N LYS A 96 4.58 2.45 -13.28
CA LYS A 96 5.09 1.11 -13.65
C LYS A 96 6.30 1.11 -14.58
N MET A 97 7.03 2.23 -14.65
CA MET A 97 8.23 2.41 -15.46
C MET A 97 9.48 1.96 -14.66
N GLN A 98 9.49 0.68 -14.27
CA GLN A 98 10.50 0.13 -13.36
C GLN A 98 11.92 0.17 -13.95
N ASP A 99 12.06 -0.11 -15.25
CA ASP A 99 13.37 -0.12 -15.91
C ASP A 99 14.02 1.27 -15.92
N GLU A 100 13.22 2.32 -16.13
CA GLU A 100 13.70 3.70 -16.08
C GLU A 100 14.11 4.11 -14.66
N ALA A 101 13.29 3.73 -13.66
CA ALA A 101 13.63 3.94 -12.25
C ALA A 101 14.97 3.27 -11.87
N LEU A 102 15.17 2.02 -12.31
CA LEU A 102 16.42 1.29 -12.07
C LEU A 102 17.60 1.88 -12.83
N ASN A 103 17.39 2.43 -14.03
CA ASN A 103 18.46 3.07 -14.80
C ASN A 103 18.94 4.38 -14.17
N ILE A 104 18.04 5.14 -13.53
CA ILE A 104 18.45 6.31 -12.71
C ILE A 104 19.30 5.83 -11.52
N LEU A 105 18.84 4.78 -10.83
CA LEU A 105 19.53 4.24 -9.66
C LEU A 105 20.90 3.64 -9.95
N LYS A 106 21.11 3.01 -11.11
CA LYS A 106 22.43 2.47 -11.51
C LYS A 106 23.57 3.49 -11.46
N LYS A 107 23.26 4.78 -11.56
CA LYS A 107 24.28 5.85 -11.53
C LYS A 107 24.66 6.28 -10.11
N GLN A 108 23.86 5.91 -9.10
CA GLN A 108 23.93 6.48 -7.75
C GLN A 108 23.84 5.46 -6.62
N ALA A 109 23.40 4.24 -6.88
CA ALA A 109 23.18 3.21 -5.88
C ALA A 109 24.03 1.97 -6.15
N SER A 110 24.31 1.22 -5.08
CA SER A 110 25.03 -0.05 -5.12
C SER A 110 24.25 -1.14 -5.87
N GLU A 111 24.98 -2.11 -6.44
CA GLU A 111 24.33 -3.28 -7.07
C GLU A 111 23.48 -4.07 -6.06
N ARG A 112 23.86 -4.05 -4.78
CA ARG A 112 23.09 -4.65 -3.68
C ARG A 112 21.72 -3.99 -3.52
N CYS A 113 21.63 -2.67 -3.60
CA CYS A 113 20.35 -1.96 -3.56
C CYS A 113 19.47 -2.31 -4.77
N LEU A 114 20.05 -2.32 -5.98
CA LEU A 114 19.33 -2.71 -7.20
C LEU A 114 18.79 -4.13 -7.10
N GLU A 115 19.58 -5.07 -6.58
CA GLU A 115 19.13 -6.44 -6.33
C GLU A 115 17.99 -6.49 -5.29
N THR A 116 18.13 -5.73 -4.20
CA THR A 116 17.12 -5.66 -3.14
C THR A 116 15.79 -5.12 -3.66
N LEU A 117 15.82 -4.07 -4.47
CA LEU A 117 14.62 -3.52 -5.11
C LEU A 117 14.00 -4.50 -6.11
N ARG A 118 14.82 -5.18 -6.94
CA ARG A 118 14.34 -6.24 -7.84
C ARG A 118 13.68 -7.39 -7.07
N ARG A 119 14.24 -7.78 -5.93
CA ARG A 119 13.64 -8.80 -5.04
C ARG A 119 12.32 -8.28 -4.47
N LEU A 120 12.29 -7.05 -3.97
CA LEU A 120 11.09 -6.41 -3.40
C LEU A 120 9.94 -6.36 -4.43
N PHE A 121 10.22 -6.01 -5.69
CA PHE A 121 9.20 -5.99 -6.75
C PHE A 121 8.66 -7.38 -7.11
N LYS A 122 9.45 -8.43 -6.87
CA LYS A 122 9.03 -9.82 -7.06
C LYS A 122 8.29 -10.39 -5.85
N VAL A 123 8.32 -9.72 -4.69
CA VAL A 123 7.57 -10.14 -3.51
C VAL A 123 6.09 -10.11 -3.86
N SER A 124 5.56 -11.31 -4.05
CA SER A 124 4.15 -11.56 -4.28
C SER A 124 3.82 -12.84 -3.51
N GLY A 125 2.71 -12.82 -2.79
CA GLY A 125 2.32 -13.95 -1.95
C GLY A 125 0.84 -13.95 -1.73
N ARG A 126 0.20 -15.09 -1.99
CA ARG A 126 -1.16 -15.39 -1.51
C ARG A 126 -1.14 -15.99 -0.11
N GLU A 127 0.01 -16.54 0.30
CA GLU A 127 0.26 -17.09 1.63
C GLU A 127 1.18 -16.16 2.43
N TRP A 128 0.58 -15.29 3.24
CA TRP A 128 1.31 -14.41 4.16
C TRP A 128 2.20 -15.19 5.14
N SER A 129 1.85 -16.44 5.46
CA SER A 129 2.60 -17.36 6.32
C SER A 129 4.00 -17.70 5.80
N ARG A 130 4.20 -17.71 4.47
CA ARG A 130 5.52 -17.89 3.87
C ARG A 130 6.37 -16.62 3.89
N VAL A 131 5.72 -15.46 3.92
CA VAL A 131 6.38 -14.14 3.97
C VAL A 131 6.79 -13.81 5.40
N ILE A 132 5.92 -14.11 6.37
CA ILE A 132 6.19 -14.00 7.81
C ILE A 132 6.72 -15.35 8.31
N GLY A 133 7.89 -15.78 7.82
CA GLY A 133 8.57 -17.00 8.23
C GLY A 133 9.06 -17.00 9.69
N ASP A 134 8.20 -16.64 10.64
CA ASP A 134 8.45 -16.74 12.07
C ASP A 134 7.15 -17.20 12.77
N GLU A 135 7.14 -18.47 13.20
CA GLU A 135 6.02 -19.15 13.85
C GLU A 135 5.47 -18.39 15.07
N ARG A 136 6.22 -17.43 15.61
CA ARG A 136 5.86 -16.60 16.77
C ARG A 136 4.64 -15.69 16.54
N LEU A 137 4.44 -15.16 15.33
CA LEU A 137 3.28 -14.30 15.02
C LEU A 137 1.99 -15.10 14.76
N SER A 138 2.12 -16.31 14.22
CA SER A 138 0.99 -17.19 13.90
C SER A 138 0.20 -17.66 15.14
N ARG A 139 0.87 -17.79 16.29
CA ARG A 139 0.23 -18.15 17.57
C ARG A 139 -0.57 -17.01 18.18
N ARG A 140 -0.17 -15.75 17.92
CA ARG A 140 -0.80 -14.57 18.52
C ARG A 140 -2.09 -14.17 17.79
N ILE A 141 -2.15 -14.37 16.47
CA ILE A 141 -3.35 -14.10 15.66
C ILE A 141 -4.44 -15.16 15.90
N ARG A 142 -4.07 -16.43 16.11
CA ARG A 142 -5.06 -17.49 16.44
C ARG A 142 -5.63 -17.37 17.86
N GLY A 143 -4.95 -16.68 18.77
CA GLY A 143 -5.41 -16.47 20.15
C GLY A 143 -6.36 -15.29 20.36
N GLY A 144 -6.59 -14.45 19.35
CA GLY A 144 -7.38 -13.22 19.46
C GLY A 144 -8.77 -13.26 18.84
N LEU A 145 -9.20 -14.40 18.30
CA LEU A 145 -10.51 -14.58 17.62
C LEU A 145 -11.55 -15.27 18.50
N LEU A 146 -11.45 -15.09 19.82
CA LEU A 146 -12.48 -15.48 20.78
C LEU A 146 -12.98 -14.23 21.52
N SER A 147 -14.29 -14.01 21.38
CA SER A 147 -15.15 -13.07 22.11
C SER A 147 -14.80 -11.57 22.03
N CYS A 148 -15.40 -10.88 21.06
CA CYS A 148 -16.43 -9.85 21.26
C CYS A 148 -17.01 -9.43 19.91
#